data_AF-A0A922MDB3-F1
#
_entry.id   AF-A0A922MDB3-F1
#
_cell.length_a   1.000
_cell.length_b   1.000
_cell.length_c   1.000
_cell.angle_alpha   90.00
_cell.angle_beta   90.00
_cell.angle_gamma   90.00
#
_symmetry.space_group_name_H-M   'P 1'
#
loop_
_entity.id
_entity.type
_entity.pdbx_description
1 polymer ?
#
loop_
_entity_poly.entity_id
_entity_poly.type
_entity_poly.pdbx_seq_one_letter_code
_entity_poly.pdbx_strand_id
1 'polypeptide(L)'
;MHSLLGERLLLAILSLIYIFNPVAAQDGSITIPLNSSITYDNREIYGGFITMNGISRVTINFIDVNKNLTFIVFQAHSHINNISLYTSDKTQGEKNATGTNVGLVSSVNPINTFIVSNSNNNITVRVYISVHGYSKMDPIPGGCNMEYPIPVTPFLNVMTYSDYIFVDAAPPSVDPGCLNTLQANMSFYMMYLPEMNFYADVYFDGIRKMMSLKNIMKYGYRIPKSSWPETRRMLSAYPGTGAIYTVVATRVDNASLYSVYVPSYSYGCNDINDDGCEMIDDWLSQLLCATLMFVGVFISFFGHRFFKTEMFFAGFFTGVIITYILIALITVVDKPALLAAASISGVFFGGIWWLFWWLYGIPVLSVLLPSLNLGFLLASIFYYRLPDISMALVWVILASLGFFFQHWHNRGRPPFPPPTRLVRPSVAEPTMYGAIPNYFRRPEQLTGQGVGTPVARVQNERTSLLS
;
A
#
# COMPACT_ATOMS: atom_id res chain seq x y z
N MET A 1 46.90 -14.27 30.78
CA MET A 1 45.61 -13.79 31.34
C MET A 1 45.63 -12.30 31.74
N HIS A 2 46.67 -11.52 31.37
CA HIS A 2 46.78 -10.09 31.69
C HIS A 2 46.60 -9.14 30.50
N SER A 3 46.49 -9.61 29.25
CA SER A 3 46.29 -8.71 28.08
C SER A 3 44.82 -8.50 27.68
N LEU A 4 43.90 -9.37 28.10
CA LEU A 4 42.47 -9.26 27.73
C LEU A 4 41.71 -8.20 28.56
N LEU A 5 42.25 -7.78 29.71
CA LEU A 5 41.64 -6.78 30.59
C LEU A 5 41.92 -5.35 30.12
N GLY A 6 43.05 -5.12 29.46
CA GLY A 6 43.47 -3.80 28.96
C GLY A 6 42.67 -3.32 27.76
N GLU A 7 42.34 -4.21 26.81
CA GLU A 7 41.54 -3.84 25.63
C GLU A 7 40.08 -3.53 25.97
N ARG A 8 39.50 -4.23 26.97
CA ARG A 8 38.14 -3.95 27.44
C ARG A 8 38.04 -2.63 28.22
N LEU A 9 39.11 -2.25 28.93
CA LEU A 9 39.16 -0.97 29.63
C LEU A 9 39.34 0.20 28.65
N LEU A 10 40.12 0.03 27.59
CA LEU A 10 40.32 1.05 26.56
C LEU A 10 39.06 1.29 25.72
N LEU A 11 38.32 0.21 25.39
CA LEU A 11 37.01 0.30 24.73
C LEU A 11 35.94 0.95 25.63
N ALA A 12 35.98 0.70 26.94
CA ALA A 12 35.08 1.36 27.90
C ALA A 12 35.36 2.86 28.01
N ILE A 13 36.63 3.27 28.04
CA ILE A 13 37.05 4.69 28.13
C ILE A 13 36.77 5.43 26.80
N LEU A 14 36.96 4.78 25.65
CA LEU A 14 36.59 5.34 24.33
C LEU A 14 35.07 5.44 24.13
N SER A 15 34.27 4.53 24.73
CA SER A 15 32.81 4.63 24.71
C SER A 15 32.26 5.77 25.58
N LEU A 16 33.00 6.17 26.63
CA LEU A 16 32.58 7.26 27.52
C LEU A 16 32.82 8.66 26.94
N ILE A 17 33.70 8.80 25.93
CA ILE A 17 34.08 10.10 25.35
C ILE A 17 33.22 10.45 24.11
N TYR A 18 32.42 9.51 23.59
CA TYR A 18 31.59 9.71 22.39
C TYR A 18 30.11 10.04 22.65
N ILE A 19 29.75 10.41 23.87
CA ILE A 19 28.43 10.97 24.16
C ILE A 19 28.52 12.49 23.99
N PHE A 20 28.24 12.94 22.76
CA PHE A 20 27.77 14.30 22.52
C PHE A 20 26.61 14.56 23.49
N ASN A 21 26.78 15.50 24.42
CA ASN A 21 25.73 15.93 25.33
C ASN A 21 24.47 16.30 24.51
N PRO A 22 23.39 15.49 24.54
CA PRO A 22 22.09 16.04 24.21
C PRO A 22 21.73 16.94 25.38
N VAL A 23 21.50 18.22 25.11
CA VAL A 23 20.99 19.15 26.12
C VAL A 23 19.64 18.62 26.58
N ALA A 24 19.62 17.97 27.74
CA ALA A 24 18.40 17.62 28.45
C ALA A 24 17.79 18.93 28.94
N ALA A 25 16.82 19.46 28.19
CA ALA A 25 16.18 20.72 28.55
C ALA A 25 15.09 20.44 29.60
N GLN A 26 15.42 20.74 30.85
CA GLN A 26 14.48 21.04 31.92
C GLN A 26 14.28 22.57 31.86
N ASP A 27 13.06 23.03 31.58
CA ASP A 27 12.68 24.43 31.35
C ASP A 27 13.80 25.35 30.85
N GLY A 28 14.08 25.29 29.54
CA GLY A 28 15.21 25.97 28.90
C GLY A 28 14.80 26.98 27.84
N SER A 29 15.68 27.94 27.55
CA SER A 29 15.56 28.81 26.38
C SER A 29 16.65 28.49 25.35
N ILE A 30 16.26 28.41 24.08
CA ILE A 30 17.17 28.16 22.96
C ILE A 30 17.07 29.35 22.02
N THR A 31 18.22 29.93 21.66
CA THR A 31 18.31 31.01 20.67
C THR A 31 18.77 30.44 19.33
N ILE A 32 17.96 30.59 18.29
CA ILE A 32 18.26 30.11 16.93
C ILE A 32 18.61 31.32 16.04
N PRO A 33 19.82 31.37 15.45
CA PRO A 33 20.16 32.40 14.48
C PRO A 33 19.51 32.13 13.12
N LEU A 34 18.86 33.15 12.54
CA LEU A 34 18.17 33.08 11.24
C LEU A 34 18.98 33.71 10.08
N ASN A 35 20.31 33.59 10.14
CA ASN A 35 21.23 34.27 9.21
C ASN A 35 21.57 33.43 7.95
N SER A 36 21.18 32.16 7.89
CA SER A 36 21.53 31.31 6.74
C SER A 36 20.85 31.78 5.44
N SER A 37 21.59 31.76 4.34
CA SER A 37 21.04 32.08 3.02
C SER A 37 20.07 31.00 2.55
N ILE A 38 18.83 31.38 2.26
CA ILE A 38 17.85 30.52 1.62
C ILE A 38 18.23 30.27 0.16
N THR A 39 18.14 29.02 -0.30
CA THR A 39 18.31 28.65 -1.70
C THR A 39 16.95 28.34 -2.32
N TYR A 40 16.87 28.37 -3.66
CA TYR A 40 15.63 28.01 -4.34
C TYR A 40 15.15 26.60 -3.95
N ASP A 41 16.05 25.63 -3.83
CA ASP A 41 15.73 24.22 -3.56
C ASP A 41 15.51 23.89 -2.07
N ASN A 42 16.15 24.66 -1.19
CA ASN A 42 16.08 24.46 0.25
C ASN A 42 15.79 25.77 0.97
N ARG A 43 14.60 25.80 1.59
CA ARG A 43 14.09 26.90 2.42
C ARG A 43 14.32 26.67 3.91
N GLU A 44 14.90 25.54 4.31
CA GLU A 44 15.28 25.24 5.69
C GLU A 44 16.45 26.15 6.12
N ILE A 45 16.23 26.90 7.20
CA ILE A 45 17.21 27.81 7.83
C ILE A 45 17.93 27.07 8.96
N TYR A 46 17.16 26.33 9.75
CA TYR A 46 17.64 25.60 10.90
C TYR A 46 16.92 24.27 11.00
N GLY A 47 17.68 23.21 11.32
CA GLY A 47 17.17 21.88 11.62
C GLY A 47 17.98 21.28 12.76
N GLY A 48 17.31 20.86 13.84
CA GLY A 48 18.00 20.36 15.03
C GLY A 48 17.11 19.52 15.93
N PHE A 49 17.73 18.61 16.67
CA PHE A 49 17.03 17.80 17.68
C PHE A 49 17.11 18.47 19.04
N ILE A 50 15.99 18.43 19.77
CA ILE A 50 15.92 18.73 21.19
C ILE A 50 15.38 17.52 21.94
N THR A 51 15.87 17.30 23.15
CA THR A 51 15.36 16.27 24.05
C THR A 51 14.64 16.95 25.20
N MET A 52 13.34 16.71 25.29
CA MET A 52 12.47 17.25 26.33
C MET A 52 12.15 16.17 27.35
N ASN A 53 12.27 16.50 28.63
CA ASN A 53 11.87 15.59 29.70
C ASN A 53 10.33 15.58 29.85
N GLY A 54 9.80 14.71 30.72
CA GLY A 54 8.38 14.74 31.06
C GLY A 54 7.99 16.08 31.70
N ILE A 55 6.84 16.64 31.29
CA ILE A 55 6.31 17.92 31.79
C ILE A 55 7.37 19.04 31.73
N SER A 56 7.89 19.33 30.54
CA SER A 56 8.88 20.40 30.33
C SER A 56 8.46 21.37 29.22
N ARG A 57 8.90 22.62 29.31
CA ARG A 57 8.70 23.64 28.27
C ARG A 57 10.03 24.18 27.76
N VAL A 58 10.13 24.41 26.46
CA VAL A 58 11.30 25.00 25.82
C VAL A 58 10.88 26.24 25.05
N THR A 59 11.44 27.38 25.42
CA THR A 59 11.20 28.67 24.75
C THR A 59 12.24 28.89 23.67
N ILE A 60 11.79 29.21 22.46
CA ILE A 60 12.64 29.40 21.29
C ILE A 60 12.58 30.86 20.88
N ASN A 61 13.76 31.49 20.94
CA ASN A 61 13.98 32.86 20.55
C ASN A 61 14.78 32.90 19.25
N PHE A 62 14.54 33.92 18.44
CA PHE A 62 15.24 34.10 17.16
C PHE A 62 16.13 35.33 17.20
N ILE A 63 17.31 35.20 16.62
CA ILE A 63 18.29 36.28 16.46
C ILE A 63 18.77 36.35 15.00
N ASP A 64 19.39 37.47 14.62
CA ASP A 64 20.03 37.66 13.31
C ASP A 64 19.15 37.34 12.09
N VAL A 65 17.99 38.01 11.99
CA VAL A 65 17.03 37.73 10.92
C VAL A 65 17.45 38.37 9.60
N ASN A 66 17.50 37.56 8.54
CA ASN A 66 17.74 38.03 7.18
C ASN A 66 16.59 38.94 6.68
N LYS A 67 16.93 40.13 6.17
CA LYS A 67 15.97 41.15 5.69
C LYS A 67 15.10 40.70 4.51
N ASN A 68 15.51 39.66 3.79
CA ASN A 68 14.76 39.14 2.63
C ASN A 68 13.57 38.24 3.05
N LEU A 69 13.50 37.83 4.32
CA LEU A 69 12.46 36.96 4.84
C LEU A 69 11.27 37.78 5.34
N THR A 70 10.07 37.40 4.93
CA THR A 70 8.84 38.05 5.41
C THR A 70 8.10 37.22 6.44
N PHE A 71 8.06 35.90 6.26
CA PHE A 71 7.43 34.99 7.20
C PHE A 71 8.26 33.71 7.33
N ILE A 72 8.11 33.08 8.48
CA ILE A 72 8.72 31.80 8.79
C ILE A 72 7.65 30.78 9.12
N VAL A 73 7.91 29.52 8.75
CA VAL A 73 7.12 28.37 9.17
C VAL A 73 7.98 27.61 10.17
N PHE A 74 7.58 27.68 11.44
CA PHE A 74 8.20 26.91 12.51
C PHE A 74 7.52 25.54 12.60
N GLN A 75 8.29 24.47 12.58
CA GLN A 75 7.81 23.10 12.57
C GLN A 75 8.44 22.33 13.73
N ALA A 76 7.63 21.53 14.41
CA ALA A 76 8.08 20.63 15.47
C ALA A 76 7.50 19.24 15.21
N HIS A 77 8.40 18.25 15.16
CA HIS A 77 8.08 16.87 14.85
C HIS A 77 8.48 15.98 16.00
N SER A 78 7.56 15.13 16.43
CA SER A 78 7.72 14.15 17.49
C SER A 78 7.17 12.81 17.01
N HIS A 79 7.82 11.74 17.44
CA HIS A 79 7.42 10.38 17.07
C HIS A 79 6.48 9.84 18.13
N ILE A 80 5.27 9.43 17.74
CA ILE A 80 4.21 8.81 18.56
C ILE A 80 3.59 9.75 19.62
N ASN A 81 4.40 10.40 20.45
CA ASN A 81 3.90 11.23 21.54
C ASN A 81 3.53 12.63 21.07
N ASN A 82 2.33 13.10 21.42
CA ASN A 82 1.89 14.45 21.09
C ASN A 82 2.68 15.53 21.84
N ILE A 83 2.99 16.61 21.14
CA ILE A 83 3.59 17.83 21.67
C ILE A 83 2.65 19.01 21.46
N SER A 84 2.76 20.04 22.30
CA SER A 84 1.98 21.27 22.15
C SER A 84 2.91 22.43 21.81
N LEU A 85 2.58 23.14 20.74
CA LEU A 85 3.28 24.31 20.24
C LEU A 85 2.44 25.56 20.49
N TYR A 86 3.05 26.56 21.14
CA TYR A 86 2.43 27.84 21.43
C TYR A 86 3.18 28.98 20.75
N THR A 87 2.46 30.02 20.37
CA THR A 87 3.03 31.31 19.99
C THR A 87 2.30 32.44 20.71
N SER A 88 3.08 33.38 21.25
CA SER A 88 2.57 34.61 21.82
C SER A 88 2.52 35.66 20.71
N ASP A 89 1.43 35.68 19.95
CA ASP A 89 1.21 36.72 18.94
C ASP A 89 0.56 37.94 19.61
N LYS A 90 1.29 39.07 19.65
CA LYS A 90 0.78 40.33 20.22
C LYS A 90 -0.46 40.86 19.50
N THR A 91 -0.75 40.39 18.28
CA THR A 91 -1.80 40.92 17.40
C THR A 91 -3.01 40.00 17.25
N GLN A 92 -2.85 38.69 17.42
CA GLN A 92 -3.91 37.69 17.17
C GLN A 92 -4.21 36.78 18.38
N GLY A 93 -3.63 37.04 19.54
CA GLY A 93 -3.79 36.23 20.75
C GLY A 93 -2.90 34.97 20.75
N GLU A 94 -3.02 34.17 21.80
CA GLU A 94 -2.27 32.91 21.92
C GLU A 94 -2.79 31.88 20.91
N LYS A 95 -1.96 31.45 19.96
CA LYS A 95 -2.27 30.32 19.07
C LYS A 95 -1.59 29.07 19.63
N ASN A 96 -2.36 28.00 19.78
CA ASN A 96 -1.88 26.70 20.24
C ASN A 96 -2.19 25.60 19.23
N ALA A 97 -1.24 24.70 19.01
CA ALA A 97 -1.41 23.52 18.17
C ALA A 97 -0.89 22.29 18.94
N THR A 98 -1.66 21.22 18.97
CA THR A 98 -1.31 19.97 19.66
C THR A 98 -1.31 18.80 18.67
N GLY A 99 -0.24 18.01 18.65
CA GLY A 99 -0.11 16.86 17.77
C GLY A 99 1.33 16.36 17.66
N THR A 100 1.56 15.34 16.84
CA THR A 100 2.91 14.80 16.61
C THR A 100 3.74 15.65 15.65
N ASN A 101 3.13 16.11 14.56
CA ASN A 101 3.71 17.01 13.56
C ASN A 101 2.90 18.30 13.56
N VAL A 102 3.44 19.34 14.18
CA VAL A 102 2.78 20.62 14.30
C VAL A 102 3.65 21.71 13.73
N GLY A 103 3.02 22.78 13.27
CA GLY A 103 3.75 23.99 12.92
C GLY A 103 2.87 25.23 12.96
N LEU A 104 3.53 26.37 13.06
CA LEU A 104 2.90 27.68 13.10
C LEU A 104 3.64 28.64 12.17
N VAL A 105 2.88 29.56 11.60
CA VAL A 105 3.42 30.64 10.78
C VAL A 105 3.58 31.88 11.65
N SER A 106 4.75 32.52 11.59
CA SER A 106 4.98 33.84 12.17
C SER A 106 5.52 34.78 11.10
N SER A 107 5.03 36.02 11.13
CA SER A 107 5.69 37.13 10.44
C SER A 107 7.06 37.39 11.09
N VAL A 108 8.00 37.90 10.30
CA VAL A 108 9.34 38.27 10.77
C VAL A 108 9.34 39.63 11.49
N ASN A 109 8.44 40.53 11.11
CA ASN A 109 8.32 41.87 11.66
C ASN A 109 6.89 42.09 12.19
N PRO A 110 6.60 41.92 13.49
CA PRO A 110 7.47 41.50 14.60
C PRO A 110 7.68 39.97 14.65
N ILE A 111 8.86 39.54 15.13
CA ILE A 111 9.16 38.11 15.31
C ILE A 111 8.56 37.62 16.63
N ASN A 112 7.75 36.56 16.55
CA ASN A 112 7.14 35.96 17.73
C ASN A 112 8.04 34.87 18.31
N THR A 113 7.99 34.72 19.63
CA THR A 113 8.64 33.60 20.33
C THR A 113 7.75 32.36 20.28
N PHE A 114 8.35 31.19 20.05
CA PHE A 114 7.63 29.92 20.10
C PHE A 114 7.96 29.17 21.39
N ILE A 115 6.97 28.47 21.93
CA ILE A 115 7.14 27.63 23.10
C ILE A 115 6.71 26.22 22.72
N VAL A 116 7.63 25.27 22.82
CA VAL A 116 7.33 23.85 22.64
C VAL A 116 7.17 23.25 24.03
N SER A 117 6.09 22.52 24.26
CA SER A 117 5.86 21.85 25.53
C SER A 117 5.55 20.37 25.35
N ASN A 118 6.05 19.59 26.30
CA ASN A 118 5.69 18.19 26.47
C ASN A 118 4.71 18.08 27.63
N SER A 119 3.45 17.73 27.34
CA SER A 119 2.42 17.54 28.36
C SER A 119 2.40 16.11 28.94
N ASN A 120 3.20 15.20 28.38
CA ASN A 120 3.21 13.80 28.82
C ASN A 120 3.97 13.64 30.13
N ASN A 121 3.38 12.88 31.06
CA ASN A 121 3.99 12.63 32.35
C ASN A 121 5.06 11.53 32.23
N ASN A 122 6.27 11.77 32.75
CA ASN A 122 7.35 10.79 32.85
C ASN A 122 7.89 10.19 31.52
N ILE A 123 7.58 10.77 30.37
CA ILE A 123 8.09 10.33 29.05
C ILE A 123 9.02 11.40 28.49
N THR A 124 10.28 11.04 28.25
CA THR A 124 11.24 11.87 27.52
C THR A 124 10.95 11.80 26.03
N VAL A 125 10.63 12.93 25.40
CA VAL A 125 10.31 13.01 23.98
C VAL A 125 11.47 13.67 23.23
N ARG A 126 11.95 13.00 22.18
CA ARG A 126 12.89 13.58 21.21
C ARG A 126 12.08 14.33 20.16
N VAL A 127 12.36 15.62 19.98
CA VAL A 127 11.65 16.47 19.03
C VAL A 127 12.64 17.03 18.02
N TYR A 128 12.29 16.92 16.74
CA TYR A 128 13.00 17.57 15.66
C TYR A 128 12.33 18.92 15.36
N ILE A 129 13.10 20.00 15.50
CA ILE A 129 12.66 21.36 15.19
C ILE A 129 13.26 21.75 13.85
N SER A 130 12.40 22.28 12.97
CA SER A 130 12.81 22.88 11.71
C SER A 130 12.20 24.27 11.53
N VAL A 131 12.97 25.17 10.95
CA VAL A 131 12.52 26.53 10.63
C VAL A 131 12.72 26.78 9.15
N HIS A 132 11.63 27.08 8.45
CA HIS A 132 11.66 27.39 7.02
C HIS A 132 11.34 28.86 6.78
N GLY A 133 12.13 29.53 5.94
CA GLY A 133 11.98 30.95 5.62
C GLY A 133 11.45 31.20 4.21
N TYR A 134 10.51 32.13 4.10
CA TYR A 134 9.84 32.46 2.85
C TYR A 134 9.76 33.97 2.59
N SER A 135 9.63 34.30 1.31
CA SER A 135 9.58 35.67 0.78
C SER A 135 8.14 36.18 0.65
N LYS A 136 7.97 37.49 0.44
CA LYS A 136 6.64 38.14 0.39
C LYS A 136 5.69 37.55 -0.67
N MET A 137 6.25 37.11 -1.79
CA MET A 137 5.50 36.60 -2.93
C MET A 137 5.26 35.09 -2.87
N ASP A 138 5.87 34.40 -1.90
CA ASP A 138 5.67 32.97 -1.70
C ASP A 138 4.29 32.76 -1.03
N PRO A 139 3.51 31.75 -1.46
CA PRO A 139 2.20 31.48 -0.86
C PRO A 139 2.36 31.06 0.61
N ILE A 140 1.50 31.56 1.49
CA ILE A 140 1.43 31.17 2.90
C ILE A 140 0.68 29.83 3.01
N PRO A 141 1.33 28.76 3.51
CA PRO A 141 0.68 27.47 3.65
C PRO A 141 -0.44 27.53 4.70
N GLY A 142 -1.64 27.12 4.29
CA GLY A 142 -2.84 27.11 5.13
C GLY A 142 -3.36 28.49 5.51
N GLY A 143 -3.01 29.53 4.74
CA GLY A 143 -3.35 30.92 5.06
C GLY A 143 -4.84 31.29 4.94
N CYS A 144 -5.65 30.50 4.23
CA CYS A 144 -7.10 30.72 4.10
C CYS A 144 -7.90 29.60 4.76
N ASN A 145 -7.59 29.31 6.02
CA ASN A 145 -8.29 28.29 6.75
C ASN A 145 -9.64 28.79 7.29
N MET A 146 -10.71 28.03 7.02
CA MET A 146 -12.06 28.23 7.58
C MET A 146 -12.55 27.04 8.41
N GLU A 147 -11.76 25.96 8.50
CA GLU A 147 -12.16 24.67 9.08
C GLU A 147 -11.47 24.41 10.43
N TYR A 148 -10.17 24.71 10.54
CA TYR A 148 -9.40 24.51 11.78
C TYR A 148 -9.52 25.69 12.74
N PRO A 149 -9.31 25.47 14.06
CA PRO A 149 -9.38 26.54 15.05
C PRO A 149 -8.28 27.60 14.92
N ILE A 150 -7.16 27.27 14.25
CA ILE A 150 -6.03 28.19 14.05
C ILE A 150 -6.21 28.89 12.69
N PRO A 151 -6.25 30.24 12.61
CA PRO A 151 -6.50 30.95 11.35
C PRO A 151 -5.53 30.64 10.21
N VAL A 152 -4.29 30.27 10.54
CA VAL A 152 -3.27 29.83 9.58
C VAL A 152 -2.74 28.47 10.01
N THR A 153 -3.09 27.41 9.27
CA THR A 153 -2.71 26.02 9.58
C THR A 153 -1.73 25.45 8.56
N PRO A 154 -0.41 25.57 8.78
CA PRO A 154 0.60 25.10 7.83
C PRO A 154 0.80 23.58 7.88
N PHE A 155 0.20 22.87 8.84
CA PHE A 155 0.32 21.41 8.99
C PHE A 155 -0.88 20.67 8.39
N LEU A 156 -0.65 19.41 8.06
CA LEU A 156 -1.67 18.54 7.46
C LEU A 156 -2.44 17.79 8.54
N ASN A 157 -3.75 17.67 8.36
CA ASN A 157 -4.58 16.81 9.18
C ASN A 157 -4.68 15.44 8.50
N VAL A 158 -4.16 14.40 9.16
CA VAL A 158 -4.15 13.03 8.63
C VAL A 158 -5.05 12.18 9.52
N MET A 159 -6.21 11.80 8.98
CA MET A 159 -7.16 10.92 9.65
C MET A 159 -7.01 9.52 9.10
N THR A 160 -6.70 8.57 9.98
CA THR A 160 -6.48 7.17 9.63
C THR A 160 -7.73 6.36 9.98
N TYR A 161 -8.19 5.55 9.03
CA TYR A 161 -9.25 4.57 9.22
C TYR A 161 -8.71 3.17 8.86
N SER A 162 -9.50 2.12 9.06
CA SER A 162 -9.10 0.73 8.83
C SER A 162 -8.62 0.44 7.40
N ASP A 163 -9.25 1.06 6.40
CA ASP A 163 -9.06 0.74 4.98
C ASP A 163 -8.59 1.95 4.15
N TYR A 164 -8.71 3.16 4.69
CA TYR A 164 -8.34 4.40 4.00
C TYR A 164 -7.81 5.46 4.95
N ILE A 165 -7.08 6.42 4.39
CA ILE A 165 -6.48 7.56 5.06
C ILE A 165 -6.95 8.82 4.35
N PHE A 166 -7.48 9.77 5.10
CA PHE A 166 -7.76 11.13 4.61
C PHE A 166 -6.59 12.04 4.97
N VAL A 167 -6.08 12.74 3.95
CA VAL A 167 -5.05 13.76 4.09
C VAL A 167 -5.66 15.08 3.69
N ASP A 168 -5.88 15.94 4.67
CA ASP A 168 -6.51 17.25 4.50
C ASP A 168 -5.48 18.36 4.67
N ALA A 169 -5.51 19.32 3.75
CA ALA A 169 -4.68 20.50 3.78
C ALA A 169 -5.56 21.76 3.68
N ALA A 170 -5.34 22.73 4.57
CA ALA A 170 -5.96 24.04 4.44
C ALA A 170 -5.44 24.74 3.17
N PRO A 171 -6.28 25.48 2.44
CA PRO A 171 -5.86 26.13 1.21
C PRO A 171 -4.82 27.24 1.48
N PRO A 172 -3.80 27.37 0.62
CA PRO A 172 -2.78 28.39 0.75
C PRO A 172 -3.33 29.78 0.39
N SER A 173 -2.69 30.83 0.91
CA SER A 173 -3.03 32.22 0.59
C SER A 173 -1.83 32.96 0.03
N VAL A 174 -2.05 33.82 -0.97
CA VAL A 174 -1.02 34.79 -1.43
C VAL A 174 -1.28 36.16 -0.80
N ASP A 175 -2.54 36.44 -0.47
CA ASP A 175 -3.00 37.68 0.16
C ASP A 175 -3.48 37.38 1.59
N PRO A 176 -3.04 38.15 2.61
CA PRO A 176 -3.53 38.03 3.99
C PRO A 176 -5.06 38.12 4.14
N GLY A 177 -5.75 38.81 3.22
CA GLY A 177 -7.20 38.98 3.27
C GLY A 177 -8.03 37.82 2.70
N CYS A 178 -7.41 36.79 2.11
CA CYS A 178 -8.09 35.64 1.51
C CYS A 178 -9.16 35.98 0.46
N LEU A 179 -9.05 37.14 -0.19
CA LEU A 179 -10.01 37.61 -1.20
C LEU A 179 -9.92 36.80 -2.51
N ASN A 180 -8.73 36.29 -2.85
CA ASN A 180 -8.47 35.53 -4.08
C ASN A 180 -7.76 34.20 -3.78
N THR A 181 -8.51 33.12 -3.59
CA THR A 181 -7.97 31.78 -3.31
C THR A 181 -7.42 31.05 -4.54
N LEU A 182 -7.79 31.49 -5.75
CA LEU A 182 -7.41 30.84 -7.03
C LEU A 182 -5.98 31.13 -7.49
N GLN A 183 -5.19 31.90 -6.73
CA GLN A 183 -3.84 32.31 -7.13
C GLN A 183 -2.75 31.31 -6.72
N ALA A 184 -3.10 30.28 -5.95
CA ALA A 184 -2.18 29.25 -5.50
C ALA A 184 -2.75 27.85 -5.76
N ASN A 185 -1.89 26.96 -6.26
CA ASN A 185 -2.20 25.56 -6.53
C ASN A 185 -1.55 24.67 -5.48
N MET A 186 -2.23 23.58 -5.11
CA MET A 186 -1.72 22.60 -4.15
C MET A 186 -1.39 21.29 -4.86
N SER A 187 -0.17 20.80 -4.62
CA SER A 187 0.27 19.49 -5.09
C SER A 187 0.61 18.61 -3.90
N PHE A 188 -0.09 17.48 -3.79
CA PHE A 188 0.09 16.50 -2.73
C PHE A 188 1.17 15.51 -3.13
N TYR A 189 2.05 15.20 -2.20
CA TYR A 189 3.09 14.19 -2.35
C TYR A 189 3.06 13.24 -1.18
N MET A 190 3.47 12.00 -1.45
CA MET A 190 3.58 10.97 -0.45
C MET A 190 4.85 10.15 -0.65
N MET A 191 5.37 9.60 0.42
CA MET A 191 6.53 8.70 0.43
C MET A 191 6.27 7.58 1.44
N TYR A 192 6.46 6.34 1.01
CA TYR A 192 6.37 5.20 1.91
C TYR A 192 7.66 5.05 2.74
N LEU A 193 7.48 4.69 4.00
CA LEU A 193 8.51 4.22 4.91
C LEU A 193 8.67 2.70 4.78
N PRO A 194 9.80 2.15 5.25
CA PRO A 194 9.98 0.70 5.32
C PRO A 194 8.84 0.02 6.10
N GLU A 195 8.37 -1.11 5.59
CA GLU A 195 7.28 -1.90 6.18
C GLU A 195 7.66 -2.41 7.58
N MET A 196 6.70 -2.43 8.50
CA MET A 196 6.83 -2.93 9.88
C MET A 196 8.00 -2.30 10.67
N ASN A 197 8.42 -1.09 10.29
CA ASN A 197 9.50 -0.37 10.94
C ASN A 197 8.98 0.90 11.64
N PHE A 198 8.81 0.79 12.94
CA PHE A 198 8.32 1.86 13.80
C PHE A 198 9.44 2.57 14.57
N TYR A 199 10.70 2.46 14.16
CA TYR A 199 11.79 3.13 14.87
C TYR A 199 11.77 4.65 14.62
N ALA A 200 11.99 5.42 15.70
CA ALA A 200 12.00 6.88 15.65
C ALA A 200 13.01 7.45 14.64
N ASP A 201 14.19 6.83 14.50
CA ASP A 201 15.21 7.31 13.55
C ASP A 201 14.77 7.17 12.08
N VAL A 202 14.05 6.10 11.74
CA VAL A 202 13.49 5.88 10.39
C VAL A 202 12.39 6.91 10.11
N TYR A 203 11.56 7.17 11.11
CA TYR A 203 10.55 8.23 11.05
C TYR A 203 11.16 9.61 10.82
N PHE A 204 12.15 10.02 11.63
CA PHE A 204 12.80 11.33 11.50
C PHE A 204 13.56 11.46 10.18
N ASP A 205 14.24 10.39 9.73
CA ASP A 205 14.89 10.38 8.42
C ASP A 205 13.87 10.56 7.28
N GLY A 206 12.71 9.91 7.40
CA GLY A 206 11.60 10.07 6.47
C GLY A 206 11.07 11.50 6.42
N ILE A 207 10.81 12.11 7.59
CA ILE A 207 10.31 13.48 7.68
C ILE A 207 11.30 14.45 7.02
N ARG A 208 12.60 14.33 7.32
CA ARG A 208 13.64 15.18 6.71
C ARG A 208 13.68 15.11 5.19
N LYS A 209 13.40 13.93 4.61
CA LYS A 209 13.30 13.74 3.15
C LYS A 209 12.07 14.42 2.54
N MET A 210 11.07 14.82 3.33
CA MET A 210 9.80 15.38 2.86
C MET A 210 9.57 16.85 3.27
N MET A 211 10.59 17.57 3.76
CA MET A 211 10.50 19.00 4.12
C MET A 211 11.02 19.96 3.04
N SER A 212 11.93 19.53 2.16
CA SER A 212 12.54 20.37 1.12
C SER A 212 12.04 19.97 -0.26
N LEU A 213 11.78 20.94 -1.14
CA LEU A 213 11.24 20.69 -2.49
C LEU A 213 12.10 19.70 -3.28
N LYS A 214 13.43 19.87 -3.26
CA LYS A 214 14.36 18.96 -3.95
C LYS A 214 14.23 17.51 -3.48
N ASN A 215 14.06 17.30 -2.18
CA ASN A 215 13.94 15.97 -1.61
C ASN A 215 12.56 15.37 -1.91
N ILE A 216 11.50 16.18 -1.83
CA ILE A 216 10.13 15.78 -2.19
C ILE A 216 10.07 15.31 -3.64
N MET A 217 10.68 16.05 -4.57
CA MET A 217 10.70 15.66 -5.99
C MET A 217 11.56 14.42 -6.27
N LYS A 218 12.51 14.09 -5.39
CA LYS A 218 13.41 12.94 -5.54
C LYS A 218 12.85 11.66 -4.92
N TYR A 219 12.24 11.76 -3.74
CA TYR A 219 11.79 10.60 -2.95
C TYR A 219 10.27 10.45 -2.92
N GLY A 220 9.52 11.54 -3.07
CA GLY A 220 8.07 11.53 -3.06
C GLY A 220 7.47 11.24 -4.43
N TYR A 221 6.28 10.65 -4.43
CA TYR A 221 5.44 10.53 -5.61
C TYR A 221 4.29 11.51 -5.53
N ARG A 222 3.89 12.06 -6.68
CA ARG A 222 2.78 13.01 -6.77
C ARG A 222 1.46 12.26 -6.72
N ILE A 223 0.56 12.71 -5.86
CA ILE A 223 -0.79 12.15 -5.73
C ILE A 223 -1.70 12.85 -6.74
N PRO A 224 -2.49 12.11 -7.55
CA PRO A 224 -3.46 12.70 -8.46
C PRO A 224 -4.50 13.52 -7.70
N LYS A 225 -5.15 14.45 -8.40
CA LYS A 225 -6.22 15.27 -7.81
C LYS A 225 -7.42 14.38 -7.49
N SER A 226 -8.05 14.59 -6.34
CA SER A 226 -9.36 14.02 -6.04
C SER A 226 -10.42 14.71 -6.90
N SER A 227 -11.51 14.01 -7.21
CA SER A 227 -12.62 14.58 -7.99
C SER A 227 -13.22 15.78 -7.25
N TRP A 228 -13.54 15.62 -5.96
CA TRP A 228 -14.00 16.67 -5.05
C TRP A 228 -13.81 16.19 -3.59
N PRO A 229 -13.40 17.04 -2.62
CA PRO A 229 -12.83 18.39 -2.71
C PRO A 229 -11.32 18.40 -3.02
N GLU A 230 -10.79 19.49 -3.61
CA GLU A 230 -9.38 19.59 -4.04
C GLU A 230 -8.37 19.58 -2.87
N THR A 231 -8.79 19.99 -1.67
CA THR A 231 -7.99 20.07 -0.43
C THR A 231 -7.83 18.74 0.31
N ARG A 232 -8.56 17.69 -0.12
CA ARG A 232 -8.54 16.36 0.50
C ARG A 232 -7.98 15.33 -0.46
N ARG A 233 -7.19 14.39 0.05
CA ARG A 233 -6.82 13.16 -0.64
C ARG A 233 -7.27 11.96 0.16
N MET A 234 -7.99 11.05 -0.51
CA MET A 234 -8.34 9.74 0.02
C MET A 234 -7.36 8.73 -0.53
N LEU A 235 -6.68 8.02 0.35
CA LEU A 235 -5.62 7.07 0.02
C LEU A 235 -5.91 5.75 0.73
N SER A 236 -5.46 4.63 0.17
CA SER A 236 -5.61 3.34 0.84
C SER A 236 -4.72 3.27 2.08
N ALA A 237 -5.27 2.76 3.19
CA ALA A 237 -4.50 2.47 4.39
C ALA A 237 -3.81 1.11 4.23
N TYR A 238 -2.50 1.08 4.46
CA TYR A 238 -1.73 -0.17 4.52
C TYR A 238 -1.24 -0.32 5.97
N PRO A 239 -1.92 -1.15 6.78
CA PRO A 239 -1.54 -1.31 8.19
C PRO A 239 -0.11 -1.83 8.28
N GLY A 240 0.70 -1.19 9.13
CA GLY A 240 2.11 -1.54 9.33
C GLY A 240 3.08 -0.90 8.33
N THR A 241 2.59 -0.24 7.28
CA THR A 241 3.42 0.49 6.32
C THR A 241 3.27 1.99 6.54
N GLY A 242 4.31 2.62 7.10
CA GLY A 242 4.35 4.06 7.28
C GLY A 242 4.29 4.82 5.96
N ALA A 243 3.55 5.92 5.93
CA ALA A 243 3.53 6.85 4.81
C ALA A 243 3.64 8.29 5.34
N ILE A 244 4.47 9.09 4.69
CA ILE A 244 4.65 10.51 4.98
C ILE A 244 4.01 11.31 3.86
N TYR A 245 3.20 12.28 4.25
CA TYR A 245 2.44 13.15 3.38
C TYR A 245 2.96 14.57 3.50
N THR A 246 3.07 15.26 2.37
CA THR A 246 3.40 16.69 2.33
C THR A 246 2.66 17.36 1.19
N VAL A 247 2.47 18.67 1.31
CA VAL A 247 1.83 19.49 0.28
C VAL A 247 2.78 20.60 -0.12
N VAL A 248 2.94 20.79 -1.42
CA VAL A 248 3.66 21.93 -1.98
C VAL A 248 2.63 22.89 -2.56
N ALA A 249 2.58 24.09 -2.00
CA ALA A 249 1.82 25.21 -2.54
C ALA A 249 2.70 25.96 -3.54
N THR A 250 2.19 26.16 -4.75
CA THR A 250 2.87 26.91 -5.81
C THR A 250 1.98 28.03 -6.31
N ARG A 251 2.54 29.19 -6.63
CA ARG A 251 1.77 30.28 -7.23
C ARG A 251 1.39 29.92 -8.68
N VAL A 252 0.17 30.22 -9.09
CA VAL A 252 -0.32 29.90 -10.45
C VAL A 252 0.46 30.67 -11.52
N ASP A 253 0.79 31.93 -11.25
CA ASP A 253 1.54 32.79 -12.17
C ASP A 253 3.01 32.38 -12.33
N ASN A 254 3.60 31.76 -11.29
CA ASN A 254 5.00 31.38 -11.32
C ASN A 254 5.26 30.17 -10.40
N ALA A 255 5.54 29.03 -11.01
CA ALA A 255 5.85 27.79 -10.31
C ALA A 255 7.14 27.86 -9.47
N SER A 256 8.00 28.87 -9.69
CA SER A 256 9.20 29.08 -8.88
C SER A 256 8.91 29.68 -7.49
N LEU A 257 7.73 30.26 -7.31
CA LEU A 257 7.29 30.76 -6.01
C LEU A 257 6.47 29.66 -5.34
N TYR A 258 7.03 29.11 -4.27
CA TYR A 258 6.44 27.95 -3.61
C TYR A 258 6.67 27.99 -2.10
N SER A 259 5.81 27.27 -1.40
CA SER A 259 5.97 26.94 0.01
C SER A 259 5.62 25.48 0.26
N VAL A 260 6.21 24.94 1.32
CA VAL A 260 6.03 23.55 1.71
C VAL A 260 5.27 23.52 3.04
N TYR A 261 4.24 22.69 3.08
CA TYR A 261 3.46 22.42 4.30
C TYR A 261 4.28 21.54 5.24
N VAL A 262 3.94 21.59 6.53
CA VAL A 262 4.54 20.70 7.52
C VAL A 262 4.17 19.26 7.18
N PRO A 263 5.13 18.37 6.93
CA PRO A 263 4.83 17.00 6.60
C PRO A 263 4.19 16.30 7.80
N SER A 264 3.28 15.39 7.52
CA SER A 264 2.61 14.53 8.51
C SER A 264 2.77 13.08 8.13
N TYR A 265 2.55 12.15 9.06
CA TYR A 265 2.69 10.72 8.81
C TYR A 265 1.48 9.94 9.31
N SER A 266 1.31 8.74 8.76
CA SER A 266 0.43 7.71 9.29
C SER A 266 1.06 6.33 9.05
N TYR A 267 0.85 5.39 9.96
CA TYR A 267 1.21 3.97 9.78
C TYR A 267 0.05 3.11 9.26
N GLY A 268 -1.07 3.74 8.87
CA GLY A 268 -2.26 3.03 8.41
C GLY A 268 -3.03 2.32 9.53
N CYS A 269 -2.70 2.61 10.79
CA CYS A 269 -3.32 2.07 11.99
C CYS A 269 -3.51 3.21 13.01
N ASN A 270 -4.48 3.04 13.92
CA ASN A 270 -4.84 4.07 14.90
C ASN A 270 -3.80 4.19 16.02
N ASP A 271 -3.31 3.06 16.54
CA ASP A 271 -2.31 3.02 17.59
C ASP A 271 -1.24 1.96 17.30
N ILE A 272 0.02 2.35 17.42
CA ILE A 272 1.20 1.48 17.19
C ILE A 272 1.44 0.57 18.40
N ASN A 273 0.97 0.97 19.58
CA ASN A 273 1.26 0.28 20.84
C ASN A 273 0.23 -0.79 21.23
N ASP A 274 -0.98 -0.75 20.66
CA ASP A 274 -2.10 -1.62 21.05
C ASP A 274 -2.38 -2.71 19.99
N ASP A 275 -1.32 -3.33 19.44
CA ASP A 275 -1.37 -4.41 18.43
C ASP A 275 -2.13 -4.08 17.10
N GLY A 276 -2.69 -2.87 16.98
CA GLY A 276 -3.58 -2.45 15.88
C GLY A 276 -2.91 -2.27 14.52
N CYS A 277 -1.59 -2.47 14.40
CA CYS A 277 -0.86 -2.41 13.13
C CYS A 277 -0.55 -3.78 12.54
N GLU A 278 -0.95 -4.89 13.17
CA GLU A 278 -0.78 -6.22 12.59
C GLU A 278 -1.81 -6.51 11.50
N MET A 279 -1.35 -6.99 10.34
CA MET A 279 -2.21 -7.27 9.19
C MET A 279 -3.11 -8.51 9.40
N ILE A 280 -2.69 -9.46 10.25
CA ILE A 280 -3.38 -10.73 10.52
C ILE A 280 -3.28 -11.08 12.02
N ASP A 281 -3.91 -10.29 12.88
CA ASP A 281 -3.93 -10.57 14.32
C ASP A 281 -4.91 -11.73 14.67
N ASP A 282 -5.99 -11.89 13.90
CA ASP A 282 -7.04 -12.86 14.21
C ASP A 282 -6.64 -14.33 13.97
N TRP A 283 -6.82 -15.18 14.98
CA TRP A 283 -6.59 -16.63 14.89
C TRP A 283 -7.34 -17.32 13.73
N LEU A 284 -8.56 -16.86 13.43
CA LEU A 284 -9.39 -17.41 12.35
C LEU A 284 -8.78 -17.11 10.98
N SER A 285 -8.29 -15.87 10.80
CA SER A 285 -7.64 -15.43 9.58
C SER A 285 -6.31 -16.14 9.36
N GLN A 286 -5.54 -16.35 10.44
CA GLN A 286 -4.30 -17.14 10.40
C GLN A 286 -4.57 -18.60 10.00
N LEU A 287 -5.57 -19.25 10.60
CA LEU A 287 -5.96 -20.61 10.28
C LEU A 287 -6.44 -20.74 8.82
N LEU A 288 -7.29 -19.81 8.37
CA LEU A 288 -7.78 -19.79 6.99
C LEU A 288 -6.64 -19.56 6.00
N CYS A 289 -5.73 -18.62 6.26
CA CYS A 289 -4.57 -18.39 5.40
C CYS A 289 -3.69 -19.65 5.28
N ALA A 290 -3.37 -20.29 6.41
CA ALA A 290 -2.60 -21.54 6.41
C ALA A 290 -3.30 -22.64 5.61
N THR A 291 -4.61 -22.83 5.82
CA THR A 291 -5.38 -23.86 5.09
C THR A 291 -5.46 -23.57 3.59
N LEU A 292 -5.65 -22.31 3.19
CA LEU A 292 -5.68 -21.88 1.79
C LEU A 292 -4.33 -22.09 1.10
N MET A 293 -3.22 -21.92 1.81
CA MET A 293 -1.89 -22.22 1.27
C MET A 293 -1.76 -23.71 0.92
N PHE A 294 -2.15 -24.62 1.81
CA PHE A 294 -2.13 -26.06 1.53
C PHE A 294 -3.09 -26.46 0.40
N VAL A 295 -4.29 -25.88 0.38
CA VAL A 295 -5.27 -26.09 -0.70
C VAL A 295 -4.72 -25.59 -2.04
N GLY A 296 -4.08 -24.42 -2.07
CA GLY A 296 -3.45 -23.86 -3.27
C GLY A 296 -2.37 -24.79 -3.83
N VAL A 297 -1.45 -25.25 -2.98
CA VAL A 297 -0.41 -26.22 -3.36
C VAL A 297 -1.02 -27.51 -3.89
N PHE A 298 -2.06 -28.03 -3.23
CA PHE A 298 -2.76 -29.24 -3.68
C PHE A 298 -3.40 -29.05 -5.07
N ILE A 299 -4.08 -27.93 -5.32
CA ILE A 299 -4.70 -27.63 -6.61
C ILE A 299 -3.62 -27.46 -7.70
N SER A 300 -2.50 -26.78 -7.40
CA SER A 300 -1.43 -26.56 -8.38
C SER A 300 -0.78 -27.86 -8.86
N PHE A 301 -0.57 -28.85 -7.98
CA PHE A 301 0.06 -30.12 -8.37
C PHE A 301 -0.93 -31.20 -8.81
N PHE A 302 -2.11 -31.26 -8.18
CA PHE A 302 -3.05 -32.37 -8.36
C PHE A 302 -4.40 -31.96 -8.97
N GLY A 303 -4.62 -30.68 -9.28
CA GLY A 303 -5.90 -30.15 -9.81
C GLY A 303 -6.36 -30.88 -11.07
N HIS A 304 -5.48 -31.01 -12.07
CA HIS A 304 -5.80 -31.73 -13.31
C HIS A 304 -6.17 -33.21 -13.10
N ARG A 305 -5.62 -33.85 -12.05
CA ARG A 305 -5.96 -35.23 -11.69
C ARG A 305 -7.32 -35.31 -10.98
N PHE A 306 -7.63 -34.31 -10.16
CA PHE A 306 -8.86 -34.23 -9.38
C PHE A 306 -9.75 -33.09 -9.87
N PHE A 307 -10.16 -33.15 -11.13
CA PHE A 307 -10.99 -32.11 -11.76
C PHE A 307 -12.27 -31.77 -10.97
N LYS A 308 -12.88 -32.76 -10.29
CA LYS A 308 -14.08 -32.55 -9.46
C LYS A 308 -13.79 -31.65 -8.24
N THR A 309 -12.62 -31.76 -7.62
CA THR A 309 -12.26 -30.92 -6.47
C THR A 309 -11.87 -29.52 -6.92
N GLU A 310 -11.21 -29.39 -8.08
CA GLU A 310 -10.90 -28.09 -8.68
C GLU A 310 -12.18 -27.27 -8.93
N MET A 311 -13.25 -27.90 -9.42
CA MET A 311 -14.53 -27.23 -9.62
C MET A 311 -15.17 -26.73 -8.32
N PHE A 312 -15.11 -27.53 -7.25
CA PHE A 312 -15.61 -27.09 -5.94
C PHE A 312 -14.84 -25.85 -5.44
N PHE A 313 -13.51 -25.86 -5.52
CA PHE A 313 -12.69 -24.74 -5.07
C PHE A 313 -12.87 -23.49 -5.94
N ALA A 314 -13.01 -23.65 -7.26
CA ALA A 314 -13.29 -22.51 -8.15
C ALA A 314 -14.61 -21.82 -7.77
N GLY A 315 -15.68 -22.59 -7.51
CA GLY A 315 -16.95 -22.07 -7.01
C GLY A 315 -16.85 -21.45 -5.61
N PHE A 316 -16.07 -22.08 -4.73
CA PHE A 316 -15.80 -21.56 -3.38
C PHE A 316 -15.17 -20.16 -3.43
N PHE A 317 -14.07 -19.99 -4.18
CA PHE A 317 -13.39 -18.69 -4.26
C PHE A 317 -14.28 -17.61 -4.87
N THR A 318 -15.03 -17.92 -5.93
CA THR A 318 -15.95 -16.93 -6.52
C THR A 318 -17.05 -16.54 -5.53
N GLY A 319 -17.61 -17.50 -4.78
CA GLY A 319 -18.61 -17.23 -3.75
C GLY A 319 -18.07 -16.36 -2.62
N VAL A 320 -16.86 -16.66 -2.12
CA VAL A 320 -16.16 -15.84 -1.11
C VAL A 320 -15.96 -14.42 -1.61
N ILE A 321 -15.41 -14.22 -2.82
CA ILE A 321 -15.14 -12.89 -3.37
C ILE A 321 -16.42 -12.07 -3.51
N ILE A 322 -17.47 -12.65 -4.12
CA ILE A 322 -18.73 -11.93 -4.34
C ILE A 322 -19.38 -11.54 -3.02
N THR A 323 -19.48 -12.48 -2.08
CA THR A 323 -20.15 -12.20 -0.80
C THR A 323 -19.34 -11.28 0.10
N TYR A 324 -18.00 -11.40 0.11
CA TYR A 324 -17.12 -10.47 0.81
C TYR A 324 -17.35 -9.04 0.32
N ILE A 325 -17.35 -8.83 -1.01
CA ILE A 325 -17.60 -7.50 -1.60
C ILE A 325 -19.00 -7.00 -1.26
N LEU A 326 -20.03 -7.83 -1.40
CA LEU A 326 -21.41 -7.41 -1.12
C LEU A 326 -21.63 -7.01 0.34
N ILE A 327 -21.12 -7.79 1.30
CA ILE A 327 -21.27 -7.47 2.72
C ILE A 327 -20.45 -6.23 3.07
N ALA A 328 -19.23 -6.10 2.56
CA ALA A 328 -18.38 -4.94 2.78
C ALA A 328 -19.00 -3.63 2.25
N LEU A 329 -19.85 -3.70 1.21
CA LEU A 329 -20.56 -2.53 0.67
C LEU A 329 -21.80 -2.12 1.48
N ILE A 330 -22.44 -3.04 2.19
CA ILE A 330 -23.72 -2.80 2.86
C ILE A 330 -23.51 -2.46 4.33
N THR A 331 -22.56 -3.14 4.99
CA THR A 331 -22.39 -3.05 6.45
C THR A 331 -20.93 -3.05 6.84
N VAL A 332 -20.58 -2.19 7.81
CA VAL A 332 -19.29 -2.25 8.49
C VAL A 332 -19.38 -3.35 9.56
N VAL A 333 -18.71 -4.48 9.31
CA VAL A 333 -18.67 -5.65 10.19
C VAL A 333 -17.21 -5.98 10.48
N ASP A 334 -16.93 -6.52 11.66
CA ASP A 334 -15.59 -6.95 12.03
C ASP A 334 -15.02 -7.95 11.02
N LYS A 335 -13.73 -7.78 10.67
CA LYS A 335 -13.00 -8.60 9.70
C LYS A 335 -13.19 -10.12 9.89
N PRO A 336 -13.09 -10.71 11.10
CA PRO A 336 -13.24 -12.15 11.26
C PRO A 336 -14.68 -12.64 11.03
N ALA A 337 -15.68 -11.85 11.43
CA ALA A 337 -17.09 -12.20 11.21
C ALA A 337 -17.46 -12.11 9.73
N LEU A 338 -16.96 -11.08 9.03
CA LEU A 338 -17.08 -10.93 7.58
C LEU A 338 -16.46 -12.11 6.83
N LEU A 339 -15.23 -12.48 7.20
CA LEU A 339 -14.50 -13.59 6.58
C LEU A 339 -15.18 -14.94 6.84
N ALA A 340 -15.72 -15.15 8.06
CA ALA A 340 -16.48 -16.36 8.39
C ALA A 340 -17.76 -16.47 7.54
N ALA A 341 -18.53 -15.38 7.43
CA ALA A 341 -19.75 -15.34 6.63
C ALA A 341 -19.47 -15.61 5.14
N ALA A 342 -18.42 -14.98 4.60
CA ALA A 342 -17.99 -15.20 3.22
C ALA A 342 -17.46 -16.62 2.97
N SER A 343 -16.79 -17.22 3.96
CA SER A 343 -16.33 -18.62 3.87
C SER A 343 -17.51 -19.60 3.84
N ILE A 344 -18.52 -19.39 4.69
CA ILE A 344 -19.74 -20.21 4.72
C ILE A 344 -20.47 -20.12 3.37
N SER A 345 -20.69 -18.91 2.86
CA SER A 345 -21.33 -18.71 1.56
C SER A 345 -20.52 -19.36 0.42
N GLY A 346 -19.18 -19.28 0.48
CA GLY A 346 -18.27 -19.94 -0.45
C GLY A 346 -18.52 -21.45 -0.52
N VAL A 347 -18.71 -22.13 0.62
CA VAL A 347 -19.02 -23.57 0.64
C VAL A 347 -20.34 -23.86 -0.09
N PHE A 348 -21.37 -23.02 0.09
CA PHE A 348 -22.63 -23.16 -0.65
C PHE A 348 -22.45 -22.97 -2.16
N PHE A 349 -21.74 -21.93 -2.60
CA PHE A 349 -21.46 -21.69 -4.02
C PHE A 349 -20.61 -22.79 -4.66
N GLY A 350 -19.59 -23.29 -3.94
CA GLY A 350 -18.78 -24.43 -4.37
C GLY A 350 -19.61 -25.70 -4.54
N GLY A 351 -20.54 -25.96 -3.62
CA GLY A 351 -21.48 -27.08 -3.71
C GLY A 351 -22.43 -26.97 -4.91
N ILE A 352 -22.99 -25.79 -5.16
CA ILE A 352 -23.85 -25.52 -6.32
C ILE A 352 -23.08 -25.75 -7.62
N TRP A 353 -21.85 -25.24 -7.71
CA TRP A 353 -21.03 -25.39 -8.91
C TRP A 353 -20.62 -26.83 -9.16
N TRP A 354 -20.27 -27.56 -8.09
CA TRP A 354 -19.99 -28.99 -8.16
C TRP A 354 -21.21 -29.80 -8.63
N LEU A 355 -22.40 -29.48 -8.12
CA LEU A 355 -23.66 -30.11 -8.52
C LEU A 355 -24.01 -29.78 -9.98
N PHE A 356 -23.80 -28.53 -10.40
CA PHE A 356 -23.98 -28.11 -11.79
C PHE A 356 -23.11 -28.94 -12.74
N TRP A 357 -21.83 -29.14 -12.40
CA TRP A 357 -20.96 -30.03 -13.16
C TRP A 357 -21.47 -31.47 -13.19
N TRP A 358 -21.92 -31.99 -12.05
CA TRP A 358 -22.45 -33.35 -11.95
C TRP A 358 -23.67 -33.57 -12.86
N LEU A 359 -24.56 -32.58 -12.98
CA LEU A 359 -25.78 -32.68 -13.78
C LEU A 359 -25.54 -32.51 -15.28
N TYR A 360 -24.78 -31.49 -15.68
CA TYR A 360 -24.67 -31.10 -17.09
C TYR A 360 -23.42 -31.64 -17.78
N GLY A 361 -22.31 -31.80 -17.05
CA GLY A 361 -21.05 -32.32 -17.59
C GLY A 361 -20.49 -31.53 -18.78
N ILE A 362 -20.83 -30.24 -18.91
CA ILE A 362 -20.42 -29.39 -20.04
C ILE A 362 -19.03 -28.80 -19.77
N PRO A 363 -17.96 -29.23 -20.48
CA PRO A 363 -16.58 -28.81 -20.19
C PRO A 363 -16.35 -27.30 -20.37
N VAL A 364 -17.04 -26.67 -21.32
CA VAL A 364 -16.82 -25.23 -21.63
C VAL A 364 -17.17 -24.33 -20.46
N LEU A 365 -18.32 -24.55 -19.81
CA LEU A 365 -18.76 -23.72 -18.68
C LEU A 365 -17.88 -23.93 -17.45
N SER A 366 -17.34 -25.14 -17.28
CA SER A 366 -16.49 -25.49 -16.14
C SER A 366 -15.16 -24.74 -16.13
N VAL A 367 -14.58 -24.46 -17.30
CA VAL A 367 -13.31 -23.73 -17.42
C VAL A 367 -13.51 -22.21 -17.33
N LEU A 368 -14.73 -21.71 -17.59
CA LEU A 368 -15.04 -20.29 -17.56
C LEU A 368 -14.85 -19.67 -16.17
N LEU A 369 -15.33 -20.35 -15.12
CA LEU A 369 -15.30 -19.82 -13.76
C LEU A 369 -13.88 -19.70 -13.17
N PRO A 370 -13.00 -20.72 -13.27
CA PRO A 370 -11.58 -20.57 -12.94
C PRO A 370 -10.88 -19.46 -13.75
N SER A 371 -11.22 -19.34 -15.04
CA SER A 371 -10.65 -18.31 -15.92
C SER A 371 -11.07 -16.90 -15.48
N LEU A 372 -12.31 -16.72 -15.00
CA LEU A 372 -12.79 -15.46 -14.43
C LEU A 372 -12.02 -15.09 -13.15
N ASN A 373 -11.82 -16.06 -12.24
CA ASN A 373 -11.07 -15.83 -11.00
C ASN A 373 -9.62 -15.44 -11.29
N LEU A 374 -8.96 -16.11 -12.25
CA LEU A 374 -7.62 -15.74 -12.70
C LEU A 374 -7.60 -14.34 -13.33
N GLY A 375 -8.60 -14.02 -14.15
CA GLY A 375 -8.77 -12.70 -14.75
C GLY A 375 -8.91 -11.60 -13.69
N PHE A 376 -9.74 -11.83 -12.68
CA PHE A 376 -9.91 -10.92 -11.54
C PHE A 376 -8.61 -10.71 -10.76
N LEU A 377 -7.87 -11.78 -10.48
CA LEU A 377 -6.58 -11.70 -9.79
C LEU A 377 -5.56 -10.89 -10.57
N LEU A 378 -5.40 -11.17 -11.87
CA LEU A 378 -4.53 -10.37 -12.72
C LEU A 378 -4.99 -8.90 -12.77
N ALA A 379 -6.30 -8.64 -12.83
CA ALA A 379 -6.84 -7.29 -12.92
C ALA A 379 -6.48 -6.48 -11.67
N SER A 380 -6.59 -7.11 -10.49
CA SER A 380 -6.22 -6.50 -9.22
C SER A 380 -4.72 -6.18 -9.14
N ILE A 381 -3.84 -7.11 -9.49
CA ILE A 381 -2.37 -6.91 -9.44
C ILE A 381 -1.97 -5.72 -10.29
N PHE A 382 -2.49 -5.68 -11.51
CA PHE A 382 -2.14 -4.65 -12.45
C PHE A 382 -2.79 -3.29 -12.08
N TYR A 383 -3.99 -3.26 -11.49
CA TYR A 383 -4.62 -2.03 -10.96
C TYR A 383 -3.74 -1.36 -9.89
N TYR A 384 -3.10 -2.14 -9.02
CA TYR A 384 -2.17 -1.62 -8.02
C TYR A 384 -0.81 -1.18 -8.58
N ARG A 385 -0.43 -1.62 -9.78
CA ARG A 385 0.92 -1.41 -10.34
C ARG A 385 0.96 -0.38 -11.47
N LEU A 386 -0.15 -0.16 -12.18
CA LEU A 386 -0.19 0.63 -13.41
C LEU A 386 -1.31 1.69 -13.38
N PRO A 387 -1.07 2.89 -13.95
CA PRO A 387 -2.09 3.93 -14.04
C PRO A 387 -3.30 3.49 -14.89
N ASP A 388 -4.50 3.89 -14.46
CA ASP A 388 -5.84 3.40 -14.84
C ASP A 388 -6.10 3.16 -16.35
N ILE A 389 -5.49 3.94 -17.24
CA ILE A 389 -5.74 3.87 -18.69
C ILE A 389 -4.97 2.74 -19.35
N SER A 390 -3.76 2.43 -18.85
CA SER A 390 -2.93 1.36 -19.39
C SER A 390 -3.53 -0.04 -19.10
N MET A 391 -4.30 -0.12 -18.01
CA MET A 391 -5.01 -1.30 -17.57
C MET A 391 -6.06 -1.80 -18.56
N ALA A 392 -7.00 -0.93 -18.92
CA ALA A 392 -8.09 -1.29 -19.83
C ALA A 392 -7.55 -1.78 -21.19
N LEU A 393 -6.48 -1.15 -21.69
CA LEU A 393 -5.85 -1.53 -22.96
C LEU A 393 -5.18 -2.90 -22.91
N VAL A 394 -4.44 -3.21 -21.84
CA VAL A 394 -3.83 -4.55 -21.66
C VAL A 394 -4.90 -5.64 -21.63
N TRP A 395 -6.04 -5.38 -20.98
CA TRP A 395 -7.16 -6.32 -20.92
C TRP A 395 -7.84 -6.58 -22.25
N VAL A 396 -8.10 -5.52 -23.03
CA VAL A 396 -8.66 -5.67 -24.39
C VAL A 396 -7.71 -6.46 -25.29
N ILE A 397 -6.40 -6.22 -25.16
CA ILE A 397 -5.36 -6.94 -25.93
C ILE A 397 -5.27 -8.40 -25.51
N LEU A 398 -5.25 -8.71 -24.21
CA LEU A 398 -5.18 -10.10 -23.73
C LEU A 398 -6.45 -10.89 -24.02
N ALA A 399 -7.64 -10.28 -23.85
CA ALA A 399 -8.91 -10.94 -24.16
C ALA A 399 -9.06 -11.23 -25.65
N SER A 400 -8.66 -10.28 -26.51
CA SER A 400 -8.67 -10.49 -27.96
C SER A 400 -7.66 -11.56 -28.38
N LEU A 401 -6.40 -11.49 -27.91
CA LEU A 401 -5.38 -12.52 -28.19
C LEU A 401 -5.82 -13.90 -27.70
N GLY A 402 -6.38 -14.01 -26.50
CA GLY A 402 -6.90 -15.25 -25.95
C GLY A 402 -8.02 -15.83 -26.80
N PHE A 403 -9.00 -15.02 -27.20
CA PHE A 403 -10.09 -15.47 -28.07
C PHE A 403 -9.58 -15.92 -29.45
N PHE A 404 -8.69 -15.15 -30.08
CA PHE A 404 -8.11 -15.50 -31.38
C PHE A 404 -7.24 -16.76 -31.31
N PHE A 405 -6.43 -16.91 -30.27
CA PHE A 405 -5.59 -18.08 -30.07
C PHE A 405 -6.44 -19.33 -29.81
N GLN A 406 -7.44 -19.24 -28.93
CA GLN A 406 -8.37 -20.33 -28.63
C GLN A 406 -9.16 -20.74 -29.88
N HIS A 407 -9.61 -19.76 -30.67
CA HIS A 407 -10.32 -20.00 -31.93
C HIS A 407 -9.40 -20.65 -32.98
N TRP A 408 -8.16 -20.19 -33.13
CA TRP A 408 -7.19 -20.76 -34.06
C TRP A 408 -6.79 -22.18 -33.67
N HIS A 409 -6.50 -22.42 -32.38
CA HIS A 409 -6.06 -23.73 -31.89
C HIS A 409 -7.15 -24.80 -31.96
N ASN A 410 -8.42 -24.41 -31.77
CA ASN A 410 -9.55 -25.34 -31.78
C ASN A 410 -10.22 -25.48 -33.17
N ARG A 411 -9.70 -24.83 -34.21
CA ARG A 411 -10.17 -25.07 -35.58
C ARG A 411 -9.89 -26.52 -35.99
N GLY A 412 -10.97 -27.25 -36.29
CA GLY A 412 -10.89 -28.62 -36.80
C GLY A 412 -10.64 -29.69 -35.74
N ARG A 413 -10.63 -29.36 -34.44
CA ARG A 413 -10.55 -30.35 -33.35
C ARG A 413 -11.94 -30.56 -32.73
N PRO A 414 -12.37 -31.80 -32.47
CA PRO A 414 -13.59 -32.05 -31.71
C PRO A 414 -13.47 -31.44 -30.30
N PRO A 415 -14.56 -30.90 -29.74
CA PRO A 415 -14.52 -29.99 -28.58
C PRO A 415 -14.35 -30.72 -27.24
N PHE A 416 -13.27 -31.50 -27.06
CA PHE A 416 -12.96 -32.41 -25.95
C PHE A 416 -13.50 -33.84 -26.10
N PRO A 417 -12.83 -34.84 -25.50
CA PRO A 417 -13.31 -36.22 -25.49
C PRO A 417 -14.69 -36.32 -24.84
N PRO A 418 -15.58 -37.18 -25.35
CA PRO A 418 -16.94 -37.30 -24.85
C PRO A 418 -16.94 -37.76 -23.38
N PRO A 419 -17.98 -37.38 -22.61
CA PRO A 419 -18.17 -37.90 -21.26
C PRO A 419 -18.22 -39.43 -21.28
N THR A 420 -17.73 -40.07 -20.21
CA THR A 420 -17.60 -41.53 -20.02
C THR A 420 -18.92 -42.33 -20.11
N ARG A 421 -20.04 -41.70 -20.46
CA ARG A 421 -21.37 -42.31 -20.45
C ARG A 421 -22.10 -42.26 -21.79
N LEU A 422 -21.39 -42.49 -22.89
CA LEU A 422 -21.98 -42.89 -24.16
C LEU A 422 -21.12 -43.97 -24.85
N VAL A 423 -20.79 -45.04 -24.12
CA VAL A 423 -20.48 -46.32 -24.80
C VAL A 423 -21.82 -46.96 -25.11
N ARG A 424 -22.36 -46.70 -26.30
CA ARG A 424 -23.36 -47.62 -26.89
C ARG A 424 -22.62 -48.92 -27.19
N PRO A 425 -23.16 -50.10 -26.82
CA PRO A 425 -22.65 -51.34 -27.39
C PRO A 425 -22.87 -51.24 -28.90
N SER A 426 -21.81 -51.25 -29.69
CA SER A 426 -21.94 -51.43 -31.13
C SER A 426 -22.50 -52.83 -31.35
N VAL A 427 -23.79 -52.91 -31.66
CA VAL A 427 -24.38 -54.14 -32.20
C VAL A 427 -23.67 -54.41 -33.52
N ALA A 428 -23.12 -55.61 -33.67
CA ALA A 428 -22.53 -56.06 -34.92
C ALA A 428 -23.64 -56.18 -35.97
N GLU A 429 -23.54 -55.42 -37.06
CA GLU A 429 -24.34 -55.68 -38.27
C GLU A 429 -23.50 -56.43 -39.31
N PRO A 430 -24.10 -57.41 -40.02
CA PRO A 430 -23.39 -58.33 -40.89
C PRO A 430 -23.23 -57.82 -42.33
N THR A 431 -22.05 -58.11 -42.91
CA THR A 431 -21.73 -58.42 -44.32
C THR A 431 -22.46 -57.70 -45.47
N MET A 432 -21.71 -57.01 -46.36
CA MET A 432 -21.44 -57.44 -47.76
C MET A 432 -20.78 -56.35 -48.65
N TYR A 433 -20.00 -56.82 -49.64
CA TYR A 433 -19.33 -56.15 -50.78
C TYR A 433 -18.20 -55.15 -50.42
N GLY A 434 -16.95 -55.26 -50.87
CA GLY A 434 -16.33 -56.03 -51.95
C GLY A 434 -15.41 -55.10 -52.74
N ALA A 435 -14.11 -55.07 -52.42
CA ALA A 435 -13.03 -54.59 -53.32
C ALA A 435 -11.63 -54.87 -52.70
N ILE A 436 -10.96 -55.88 -53.27
CA ILE A 436 -9.50 -56.08 -53.34
C ILE A 436 -9.09 -55.39 -54.68
N PRO A 437 -7.84 -54.88 -54.97
CA PRO A 437 -6.55 -55.44 -54.57
C PRO A 437 -5.34 -54.53 -54.24
N ASN A 438 -4.36 -55.19 -53.59
CA ASN A 438 -2.91 -55.18 -53.81
C ASN A 438 -2.05 -53.98 -53.38
N TYR A 439 -1.16 -54.22 -52.40
CA TYR A 439 0.28 -53.96 -52.57
C TYR A 439 1.14 -54.91 -51.72
N PHE A 440 1.93 -55.72 -52.43
CA PHE A 440 3.18 -56.43 -52.10
C PHE A 440 3.41 -57.09 -50.72
N ARG A 441 3.33 -58.42 -50.73
CA ARG A 441 3.91 -59.36 -49.75
C ARG A 441 5.28 -59.83 -50.28
N ARG A 442 6.32 -59.82 -49.43
CA ARG A 442 7.59 -60.54 -49.65
C ARG A 442 7.48 -61.92 -48.95
N PRO A 443 7.84 -63.06 -49.58
CA PRO A 443 7.73 -64.39 -49.00
C PRO A 443 9.03 -64.84 -48.31
N GLU A 444 8.93 -65.99 -47.62
CA GLU A 444 9.95 -66.77 -46.88
C GLU A 444 9.97 -66.52 -45.36
N GLN A 445 9.82 -67.50 -44.46
CA GLN A 445 10.13 -68.93 -44.50
C GLN A 445 9.10 -69.75 -43.67
N LEU A 446 8.77 -70.94 -44.18
CA LEU A 446 8.01 -72.01 -43.50
C LEU A 446 8.93 -72.82 -42.59
N THR A 447 8.45 -73.22 -41.40
CA THR A 447 8.46 -74.62 -40.92
C THR A 447 7.84 -74.72 -39.51
N GLY A 448 6.97 -75.71 -39.29
CA GLY A 448 6.56 -76.16 -37.95
C GLY A 448 5.06 -76.31 -37.72
N GLN A 449 4.51 -77.49 -38.03
CA GLN A 449 3.17 -77.95 -37.65
C GLN A 449 2.94 -77.96 -36.14
N GLY A 450 1.75 -77.55 -35.69
CA GLY A 450 1.32 -77.71 -34.30
C GLY A 450 -0.13 -77.28 -34.05
N VAL A 451 -1.02 -78.26 -34.11
CA VAL A 451 -2.40 -78.41 -33.57
C VAL A 451 -2.98 -77.25 -32.75
N GLY A 452 -4.18 -76.82 -33.14
CA GLY A 452 -4.93 -75.74 -32.52
C GLY A 452 -5.59 -76.06 -31.18
N THR A 453 -5.55 -75.07 -30.29
CA THR A 453 -6.56 -74.77 -29.27
C THR A 453 -6.71 -73.24 -29.21
N PRO A 454 -7.94 -72.69 -29.09
CA PRO A 454 -8.14 -71.25 -29.03
C PRO A 454 -7.74 -70.70 -27.66
N VAL A 455 -6.58 -70.04 -27.61
CA VAL A 455 -6.16 -69.26 -26.44
C VAL A 455 -6.97 -67.97 -26.43
N ALA A 456 -7.74 -67.75 -25.36
CA ALA A 456 -8.40 -66.48 -25.07
C ALA A 456 -7.36 -65.35 -25.04
N ARG A 457 -7.43 -64.45 -26.02
CA ARG A 457 -6.57 -63.27 -26.07
C ARG A 457 -7.15 -62.22 -25.12
N VAL A 458 -6.62 -62.17 -23.90
CA VAL A 458 -6.78 -61.02 -23.01
C VAL A 458 -6.16 -59.81 -23.73
N GLN A 459 -7.01 -58.89 -24.16
CA GLN A 459 -6.60 -57.64 -24.78
C GLN A 459 -6.12 -56.71 -23.66
N ASN A 460 -4.83 -56.81 -23.34
CA ASN A 460 -4.12 -55.80 -22.57
C ASN A 460 -4.07 -54.50 -23.40
N GLU A 461 -5.03 -53.59 -23.16
CA GLU A 461 -4.81 -52.17 -23.45
C GLU A 461 -3.89 -51.58 -22.37
N ARG A 462 -2.58 -51.84 -22.53
CA ARG A 462 -1.55 -50.95 -21.99
C ARG A 462 -1.39 -49.80 -22.98
N THR A 463 -1.99 -48.66 -22.68
CA THR A 463 -1.58 -47.38 -23.27
C THR A 463 -0.17 -47.04 -22.77
N SER A 464 0.65 -46.59 -23.71
CA SER A 464 2.07 -46.28 -23.57
C SER A 464 2.31 -45.17 -22.53
N LEU A 465 2.87 -45.57 -21.39
CA LEU A 465 3.81 -44.75 -20.64
C LEU A 465 5.18 -44.93 -21.29
N LEU A 466 5.78 -43.85 -21.79
CA LEU A 466 7.24 -43.73 -21.93
C LEU A 466 7.62 -42.24 -21.98
N SER A 467 8.66 -41.96 -21.18
CA SER A 467 9.56 -40.80 -21.12
C SER A 467 8.97 -39.43 -20.78
#